data_AF-B8FBW1-F1
#
_entry.id   AF-B8FBW1-F1
#
_cell.length_a   1.000
_cell.length_b   1.000
_cell.length_c   1.000
_cell.angle_alpha   90.00
_cell.angle_beta   90.00
_cell.angle_gamma   90.00
#
_symmetry.space_group_name_H-M   'P 1'
#
loop_
_entity.id
_entity.type
_entity.pdbx_description
1 polymer ?
#
loop_
_entity_poly.entity_id
_entity_poly.type
_entity_poly.pdbx_seq_one_letter_code
_entity_poly.pdbx_strand_id
1 'polypeptide(L)'
;MKKTAYAALMCLCALLWSAGESLAEFDAQRAGFSILSQGEILPYKVMGAFAMPGQNLEIRETKAKTINCKSLSGEGCFERKSDDHWTFKCPSAPGLYPLLITRKDAGAEMTLNLFVMTPFSSLKEGRLNGYRIGQYPAVDKRKLPIYKLPQGFVEVTEENRGALVSPHFRLQQFLCKQQGSYPKYLVLRPLLLLKLEALLEEVNKQGIAANSFHIMSGYRTPYYNEAIGNVKYSRHVWGGAADIFIDENPVDNMMDDLNGDGKINYRDSRVLYDIVDKLYGKKWYERFVGGLGNYKKTSQHGPFVHVDVRGFRARWGD
;
A
#
# COMPACT_ATOMS: atom_id res chain seq x y z
N MET A 1 66.95 -35.21 -36.22
CA MET A 1 66.29 -35.51 -34.93
C MET A 1 66.13 -34.22 -34.14
N LYS A 2 64.87 -33.90 -33.80
CA LYS A 2 64.35 -32.96 -32.78
C LYS A 2 65.00 -31.57 -32.63
N LYS A 3 64.31 -30.55 -33.15
CA LYS A 3 64.40 -29.14 -32.71
C LYS A 3 63.52 -28.95 -31.46
N THR A 4 64.10 -28.45 -30.37
CA THR A 4 63.43 -27.93 -29.15
C THR A 4 63.52 -26.40 -29.21
N ALA A 5 62.43 -25.66 -29.42
CA ALA A 5 61.40 -25.24 -28.46
C ALA A 5 61.90 -24.16 -27.48
N TYR A 6 61.58 -22.90 -27.77
CA TYR A 6 61.29 -21.85 -26.77
C TYR A 6 60.24 -20.91 -27.38
N ALA A 7 58.99 -21.10 -26.96
CA ALA A 7 57.89 -20.17 -27.21
C ALA A 7 57.87 -19.16 -26.06
N ALA A 8 57.97 -17.87 -26.39
CA ALA A 8 57.82 -16.78 -25.44
C ALA A 8 56.35 -16.66 -25.03
N LEU A 9 56.09 -16.82 -23.74
CA LEU A 9 54.78 -16.67 -23.12
C LEU A 9 54.52 -15.17 -22.90
N MET A 10 53.71 -14.53 -23.75
CA MET A 10 53.16 -13.20 -23.45
C MET A 10 52.01 -13.36 -22.45
N CYS A 11 52.23 -12.93 -21.21
CA CYS A 11 51.19 -12.73 -20.21
C CYS A 11 50.27 -11.58 -20.65
N LEU A 12 49.08 -11.91 -21.16
CA LEU A 12 47.99 -10.96 -21.31
C LEU A 12 47.36 -10.73 -19.92
N CYS A 13 47.57 -9.54 -19.35
CA CYS A 13 46.79 -9.09 -18.19
C CYS A 13 45.36 -8.80 -18.66
N ALA A 14 44.43 -9.70 -18.35
CA ALA A 14 43.00 -9.44 -18.50
C ALA A 14 42.56 -8.50 -17.36
N LEU A 15 42.37 -7.22 -17.68
CA LEU A 15 41.63 -6.29 -16.84
C LEU A 15 40.17 -6.74 -16.80
N LEU A 16 39.78 -7.36 -15.69
CA LEU A 16 38.38 -7.63 -15.37
C LEU A 16 37.70 -6.28 -15.08
N TRP A 17 37.02 -5.75 -16.09
CA TRP A 17 36.05 -4.68 -15.91
C TRP A 17 34.83 -5.31 -15.22
N SER A 18 34.75 -5.21 -13.89
CA SER A 18 33.47 -5.40 -13.21
C SER A 18 32.58 -4.24 -13.66
N ALA A 19 31.72 -4.48 -14.63
CA ALA A 19 30.57 -3.64 -14.87
C ALA A 19 29.75 -3.69 -13.58
N GLY A 20 29.87 -2.66 -12.74
CA GLY A 20 28.93 -2.44 -11.67
C GLY A 20 27.56 -2.33 -12.34
N GLU A 21 26.68 -3.30 -12.08
CA GLU A 21 25.28 -3.13 -12.39
C GLU A 21 24.84 -1.86 -11.66
N SER A 22 24.59 -0.80 -12.43
CA SER A 22 23.88 0.36 -11.93
C SER A 22 22.53 -0.18 -11.48
N LEU A 23 22.36 -0.40 -10.17
CA LEU A 23 21.04 -0.64 -9.60
C LEU A 23 20.15 0.47 -10.13
N ALA A 24 19.11 0.09 -10.89
CA ALA A 24 18.18 1.05 -11.44
C ALA A 24 17.64 1.90 -10.29
N GLU A 25 17.71 3.23 -10.44
CA GLU A 25 17.19 4.15 -9.42
C GLU A 25 15.70 3.86 -9.18
N PHE A 26 15.29 3.82 -7.91
CA PHE A 26 13.90 3.54 -7.54
C PHE A 26 12.94 4.54 -8.19
N ASP A 27 12.03 4.06 -9.04
CA ASP A 27 10.99 4.89 -9.66
C ASP A 27 9.75 4.93 -8.76
N ALA A 28 9.55 6.06 -8.08
CA ALA A 28 8.37 6.30 -7.24
C ALA A 28 7.03 6.32 -8.03
N GLN A 29 7.04 6.22 -9.36
CA GLN A 29 5.86 6.21 -10.24
C GLN A 29 4.93 7.42 -10.00
N ARG A 30 5.51 8.60 -9.79
CA ARG A 30 4.76 9.86 -9.66
C ARG A 30 4.12 10.24 -10.99
N ALA A 31 2.89 10.75 -10.96
CA ALA A 31 2.15 11.12 -12.17
C ALA A 31 2.64 12.43 -12.83
N GLY A 32 3.53 13.18 -12.17
CA GLY A 32 3.91 14.53 -12.61
C GLY A 32 2.86 15.61 -12.31
N PHE A 33 1.71 15.24 -11.75
CA PHE A 33 0.67 16.11 -11.20
C PHE A 33 0.03 15.47 -9.97
N SER A 34 -0.89 16.18 -9.30
CA SER A 34 -1.61 15.63 -8.16
C SER A 34 -3.05 16.09 -8.16
N ILE A 35 -3.93 15.19 -7.75
CA ILE A 35 -5.35 15.49 -7.55
C ILE A 35 -5.70 15.47 -6.05
N LEU A 36 -6.64 16.31 -5.65
CA LEU A 36 -7.35 16.22 -4.38
C LEU A 36 -8.62 15.40 -4.61
N SER A 37 -8.76 14.30 -3.87
CA SER A 37 -9.98 13.50 -3.85
C SER A 37 -10.21 12.90 -2.47
N GLN A 38 -11.45 12.94 -1.99
CA GLN A 38 -11.86 12.43 -0.67
C GLN A 38 -11.01 12.97 0.50
N GLY A 39 -10.51 14.21 0.38
CA GLY A 39 -9.66 14.86 1.39
C GLY A 39 -8.18 14.50 1.31
N GLU A 40 -7.76 13.67 0.35
CA GLU A 40 -6.38 13.22 0.18
C GLU A 40 -5.76 13.78 -1.11
N ILE A 41 -4.50 14.21 -1.03
CA ILE A 41 -3.69 14.55 -2.21
C ILE A 41 -3.06 13.27 -2.74
N LEU A 42 -3.38 12.93 -3.99
CA LEU A 42 -2.95 11.73 -4.71
C LEU A 42 -1.93 12.12 -5.81
N PRO A 43 -0.62 11.77 -5.65
CA PRO A 43 0.43 12.22 -6.57
C PRO A 43 0.96 11.13 -7.53
N TYR A 44 0.43 9.91 -7.47
CA TYR A 44 0.98 8.74 -8.15
C TYR A 44 0.23 8.40 -9.43
N LYS A 45 0.89 7.74 -10.39
CA LYS A 45 0.29 7.32 -11.68
C LYS A 45 -0.89 6.37 -11.50
N VAL A 46 -0.95 5.64 -10.40
CA VAL A 46 -2.10 4.81 -10.03
C VAL A 46 -2.40 4.94 -8.55
N MET A 47 -3.67 5.09 -8.21
CA MET A 47 -4.15 5.07 -6.82
C MET A 47 -5.51 4.40 -6.72
N GLY A 48 -5.78 3.72 -5.61
CA GLY A 48 -7.09 3.24 -5.23
C GLY A 48 -7.94 4.35 -4.61
N ALA A 49 -9.20 4.45 -5.03
CA ALA A 49 -10.23 5.25 -4.35
C ALA A 49 -11.37 4.35 -3.91
N PHE A 50 -12.07 4.74 -2.83
CA PHE A 50 -13.11 3.89 -2.23
C PHE A 50 -14.36 4.73 -2.00
N ALA A 51 -15.44 4.43 -2.71
CA ALA A 51 -16.69 5.20 -2.64
C ALA A 51 -17.90 4.30 -2.43
N MET A 52 -18.98 4.88 -1.91
CA MET A 52 -20.27 4.19 -1.79
C MET A 52 -21.03 4.17 -3.12
N PRO A 53 -21.94 3.21 -3.33
CA PRO A 53 -22.85 3.22 -4.48
C PRO A 53 -23.56 4.56 -4.65
N GLY A 54 -23.52 5.11 -5.87
CA GLY A 54 -24.18 6.38 -6.21
C GLY A 54 -23.55 7.65 -5.58
N GLN A 55 -22.45 7.52 -4.83
CA GLN A 55 -21.75 8.67 -4.25
C GLN A 55 -21.19 9.58 -5.34
N ASN A 56 -21.17 10.90 -5.09
CA ASN A 56 -20.41 11.85 -5.89
C ASN A 56 -18.96 11.92 -5.37
N LEU A 57 -18.01 11.60 -6.24
CA LEU A 57 -16.58 11.69 -6.00
C LEU A 57 -16.03 12.98 -6.60
N GLU A 58 -15.46 13.84 -5.75
CA GLU A 58 -14.79 15.05 -6.21
C GLU A 58 -13.36 14.75 -6.65
N ILE A 59 -12.96 15.30 -7.80
CA ILE A 59 -11.61 15.18 -8.37
C ILE A 59 -11.16 16.58 -8.80
N ARG A 60 -10.12 17.11 -8.12
CA ARG A 60 -9.59 18.45 -8.40
C ARG A 60 -8.08 18.43 -8.59
N GLU A 61 -7.56 19.05 -9.65
CA GLU A 61 -6.12 19.23 -9.82
C GLU A 61 -5.58 20.28 -8.82
N THR A 62 -4.49 19.95 -8.13
CA THR A 62 -4.01 20.73 -6.98
C THR A 62 -3.37 22.08 -7.31
N LYS A 63 -2.99 22.31 -8.57
CA LYS A 63 -2.38 23.55 -9.08
C LYS A 63 -3.31 24.28 -10.07
N ALA A 64 -4.60 23.97 -10.05
CA ALA A 64 -5.62 24.55 -10.93
C ALA A 64 -5.30 24.42 -12.43
N LYS A 65 -4.61 23.33 -12.83
CA LYS A 65 -4.37 23.01 -14.24
C LYS A 65 -5.54 22.23 -14.83
N THR A 66 -5.79 22.43 -16.12
CA THR A 66 -6.86 21.74 -16.82
C THR A 66 -6.62 20.23 -16.86
N ILE A 67 -7.61 19.47 -16.40
CA ILE A 67 -7.64 18.01 -16.46
C ILE A 67 -8.85 17.53 -17.27
N ASN A 68 -8.67 16.42 -17.95
CA ASN A 68 -9.74 15.65 -18.56
C ASN A 68 -9.93 14.35 -17.77
N CYS A 69 -11.18 13.94 -17.59
CA CYS A 69 -11.49 12.68 -16.91
C CYS A 69 -12.31 11.76 -17.83
N LYS A 70 -12.03 10.45 -17.76
CA LYS A 70 -12.74 9.42 -18.53
C LYS A 70 -12.97 8.18 -17.66
N SER A 71 -14.17 7.60 -17.72
CA SER A 71 -14.43 6.28 -17.15
C SER A 71 -13.97 5.21 -18.13
N LEU A 72 -13.07 4.32 -17.71
CA LEU A 72 -12.55 3.25 -18.57
C LEU A 72 -13.53 2.08 -18.68
N SER A 73 -14.42 1.89 -17.71
CA SER A 73 -15.51 0.92 -17.80
C SER A 73 -16.69 1.39 -18.64
N GLY A 74 -16.77 2.70 -18.94
CA GLY A 74 -17.95 3.33 -19.52
C GLY A 74 -19.12 3.52 -18.53
N GLU A 75 -18.97 3.09 -17.28
CA GLU A 75 -19.98 3.26 -16.23
C GLU A 75 -19.73 4.50 -15.37
N GLY A 76 -20.80 4.96 -14.73
CA GLY A 76 -20.81 6.23 -13.98
C GLY A 76 -20.85 7.44 -14.92
N CYS A 77 -20.83 8.64 -14.33
CA CYS A 77 -20.95 9.88 -15.11
C CYS A 77 -20.03 10.96 -14.56
N PHE A 78 -19.24 11.56 -15.44
CA PHE A 78 -18.45 12.74 -15.15
C PHE A 78 -19.26 14.01 -15.42
N GLU A 79 -19.23 14.93 -14.48
CA GLU A 79 -19.73 16.29 -14.62
C GLU A 79 -18.56 17.26 -14.42
N ARG A 80 -18.28 18.07 -15.44
CA ARG A 80 -17.25 19.11 -15.34
C ARG A 80 -17.79 20.29 -14.54
N LYS A 81 -17.07 20.68 -13.47
CA LYS A 81 -17.40 21.87 -12.66
C LYS A 81 -16.57 23.07 -13.09
N SER A 82 -15.29 22.86 -13.38
CA SER A 82 -14.36 23.82 -13.98
C SER A 82 -13.29 23.07 -14.78
N ASP A 83 -12.28 23.77 -15.28
CA ASP A 83 -11.15 23.17 -16.02
C ASP A 83 -10.35 22.18 -15.18
N ASP A 84 -10.18 22.47 -13.90
CA ASP A 84 -9.38 21.72 -12.95
C ASP A 84 -10.23 20.84 -12.02
N HIS A 85 -11.56 20.90 -12.09
CA HIS A 85 -12.46 20.25 -11.15
C HIS A 85 -13.60 19.50 -11.85
N TRP A 86 -13.70 18.21 -11.53
CA TRP A 86 -14.75 17.32 -11.97
C TRP A 86 -15.41 16.64 -10.78
N THR A 87 -16.70 16.34 -10.93
CA THR A 87 -17.44 15.44 -10.04
C THR A 87 -17.75 14.16 -10.81
N PHE A 88 -17.55 13.00 -10.21
CA PHE A 88 -17.91 11.71 -10.77
C PHE A 88 -19.02 11.06 -9.96
N LYS A 89 -20.16 10.78 -10.58
CA LYS A 89 -21.23 10.00 -9.96
C LYS A 89 -20.91 8.51 -10.08
N CYS A 90 -20.60 7.88 -8.95
CA CYS A 90 -20.25 6.47 -8.87
C CYS A 90 -21.40 5.56 -9.34
N PRO A 91 -21.10 4.43 -9.99
CA PRO A 91 -22.07 3.37 -10.27
C PRO A 91 -22.84 2.93 -9.02
N SER A 92 -24.03 2.36 -9.23
CA SER A 92 -24.87 1.83 -8.13
C SER A 92 -24.49 0.40 -7.73
N ALA A 93 -23.76 -0.32 -8.58
CA ALA A 93 -23.26 -1.65 -8.27
C ALA A 93 -21.87 -1.56 -7.62
N PRO A 94 -21.57 -2.36 -6.58
CA PRO A 94 -20.20 -2.57 -6.12
C PRO A 94 -19.32 -3.14 -7.22
N GLY A 95 -18.03 -2.78 -7.23
CA GLY A 95 -17.10 -3.22 -8.26
C GLY A 95 -15.88 -2.32 -8.42
N LEU A 96 -15.02 -2.66 -9.38
CA LEU A 96 -13.85 -1.88 -9.78
C LEU A 96 -14.15 -1.10 -11.06
N TYR A 97 -13.98 0.21 -11.01
CA TYR A 97 -14.28 1.15 -12.08
C TYR A 97 -13.09 2.09 -12.33
N PRO A 98 -12.10 1.70 -13.14
CA PRO A 98 -10.92 2.54 -13.36
C PRO A 98 -11.28 3.86 -14.05
N LEU A 99 -10.78 4.97 -13.51
CA LEU A 99 -10.95 6.31 -14.05
C LEU A 99 -9.60 6.82 -14.55
N LEU A 100 -9.55 7.30 -15.78
CA LEU A 100 -8.37 7.94 -16.34
C LEU A 100 -8.48 9.46 -16.16
N ILE A 101 -7.44 10.06 -15.58
CA ILE A 101 -7.29 11.51 -15.44
C ILE A 101 -6.05 11.92 -16.23
N THR A 102 -6.19 12.87 -17.15
CA THR A 102 -5.09 13.38 -17.98
C THR A 102 -4.92 14.87 -17.75
N ARG A 103 -3.71 15.32 -17.40
CA ARG A 103 -3.37 16.75 -17.32
C ARG A 103 -3.00 17.25 -18.72
N LYS A 104 -3.75 18.23 -19.23
CA LYS A 104 -3.69 18.65 -20.65
C LYS A 104 -2.33 19.20 -21.09
N ASP A 105 -1.65 19.97 -20.24
CA ASP A 105 -0.44 20.70 -20.59
C ASP A 105 0.78 19.79 -20.80
N ALA A 106 0.88 18.71 -20.01
CA ALA A 106 1.99 17.78 -20.01
C ALA A 106 1.67 16.44 -20.68
N GLY A 107 0.40 16.19 -21.01
CA GLY A 107 -0.07 14.85 -21.43
C GLY A 107 0.11 13.78 -20.36
N ALA A 108 0.33 14.17 -19.11
CA ALA A 108 0.60 13.26 -18.00
C ALA A 108 -0.69 12.59 -17.54
N GLU A 109 -0.60 11.29 -17.23
CA GLU A 109 -1.77 10.46 -16.92
C GLU A 109 -1.72 9.88 -15.49
N MET A 110 -2.90 9.73 -14.91
CA MET A 110 -3.16 9.06 -13.65
C MET A 110 -4.39 8.16 -13.80
N THR A 111 -4.30 6.93 -13.31
CA THR A 111 -5.44 6.02 -13.18
C THR A 111 -5.90 5.97 -11.73
N LEU A 112 -7.14 6.35 -11.48
CA LEU A 112 -7.81 6.13 -10.20
C LEU A 112 -8.62 4.83 -10.28
N ASN A 113 -8.12 3.76 -9.67
CA ASN A 113 -8.85 2.51 -9.53
C ASN A 113 -9.94 2.71 -8.47
N LEU A 114 -11.13 3.14 -8.90
CA LEU A 114 -12.26 3.36 -8.01
C LEU A 114 -12.93 2.03 -7.67
N PHE A 115 -12.92 1.68 -6.39
CA PHE A 115 -13.69 0.58 -5.84
C PHE A 115 -15.00 1.13 -5.27
N VAL A 116 -16.12 0.86 -5.94
CA VAL A 116 -17.45 1.08 -5.37
C VAL A 116 -17.70 -0.05 -4.38
N MET A 117 -17.91 0.31 -3.12
CA MET A 117 -17.93 -0.62 -2.00
C MET A 117 -19.30 -1.29 -1.80
N THR A 118 -19.29 -2.49 -1.22
CA THR A 118 -20.48 -3.10 -0.62
C THR A 118 -20.82 -2.35 0.66
N PRO A 119 -22.04 -1.77 0.81
CA PRO A 119 -22.40 -1.03 2.00
C PRO A 119 -22.28 -1.83 3.30
N PHE A 120 -21.88 -1.16 4.39
CA PHE A 120 -21.80 -1.81 5.71
C PHE A 120 -23.17 -2.35 6.16
N SER A 121 -24.25 -1.68 5.77
CA SER A 121 -25.63 -2.11 6.03
C SER A 121 -26.01 -3.44 5.37
N SER A 122 -25.24 -3.91 4.38
CA SER A 122 -25.44 -5.23 3.77
C SER A 122 -24.94 -6.37 4.65
N LEU A 123 -24.21 -6.08 5.73
CA LEU A 123 -23.73 -7.07 6.68
C LEU A 123 -24.90 -7.71 7.43
N LYS A 124 -25.15 -9.00 7.19
CA LYS A 124 -26.18 -9.77 7.88
C LYS A 124 -25.51 -10.82 8.77
N GLU A 125 -25.82 -10.80 10.07
CA GLU A 125 -25.27 -11.74 11.05
C GLU A 125 -23.72 -11.82 11.01
N GLY A 126 -23.06 -10.68 10.77
CA GLY A 126 -21.60 -10.62 10.68
C GLY A 126 -21.01 -11.23 9.41
N ARG A 127 -21.79 -11.40 8.33
CA ARG A 127 -21.36 -11.97 7.04
C ARG A 127 -21.76 -11.12 5.83
N LEU A 128 -20.94 -11.19 4.78
CA LEU A 128 -21.21 -10.68 3.44
C LEU A 128 -20.98 -11.82 2.45
N ASN A 129 -21.99 -12.21 1.67
CA ASN A 129 -21.90 -13.29 0.68
C ASN A 129 -21.17 -14.56 1.21
N GLY A 130 -21.52 -14.98 2.43
CA GLY A 130 -20.90 -16.12 3.09
C GLY A 130 -19.53 -15.86 3.74
N TYR A 131 -18.83 -14.78 3.40
CA TYR A 131 -17.57 -14.39 4.02
C TYR A 131 -17.78 -13.79 5.42
N ARG A 132 -17.07 -14.31 6.43
CA ARG A 132 -17.24 -13.89 7.83
C ARG A 132 -16.44 -12.63 8.12
N ILE A 133 -17.14 -11.56 8.46
CA ILE A 133 -16.55 -10.31 8.98
C ILE A 133 -16.53 -10.36 10.52
N GLY A 134 -17.59 -10.86 11.15
CA GLY A 134 -17.78 -10.77 12.59
C GLY A 134 -18.32 -9.41 13.02
N GLN A 135 -18.13 -9.08 14.30
CA GLN A 135 -18.70 -7.89 14.91
C GLN A 135 -17.62 -6.85 15.20
N TYR A 136 -17.81 -5.64 14.68
CA TYR A 136 -16.93 -4.54 15.04
C TYR A 136 -17.06 -4.20 16.52
N PRO A 137 -15.94 -3.92 17.21
CA PRO A 137 -15.94 -3.45 18.58
C PRO A 137 -16.89 -2.28 18.83
N ALA A 138 -17.66 -2.36 19.91
CA ALA A 138 -18.33 -1.18 20.46
C ALA A 138 -17.26 -0.16 20.89
N VAL A 139 -17.39 1.07 20.37
CA VAL A 139 -16.53 2.21 20.69
C VAL A 139 -17.44 3.40 20.92
N ASP A 140 -17.12 4.25 21.90
CA ASP A 140 -17.72 5.58 21.97
C ASP A 140 -17.25 6.41 20.76
N LYS A 141 -18.06 6.40 19.71
CA LYS A 141 -17.76 7.01 18.40
C LYS A 141 -17.61 8.53 18.48
N ARG A 142 -18.09 9.18 19.56
CA ARG A 142 -17.96 10.63 19.77
C ARG A 142 -16.56 11.01 20.23
N LYS A 143 -15.85 10.10 20.92
CA LYS A 143 -14.51 10.37 21.47
C LYS A 143 -13.38 10.03 20.51
N LEU A 144 -13.57 9.07 19.61
CA LEU A 144 -12.49 8.57 18.75
C LEU A 144 -12.97 8.33 17.30
N PRO A 145 -12.95 9.35 16.42
CA PRO A 145 -13.41 9.25 15.04
C PRO A 145 -12.72 8.15 14.22
N ILE A 146 -11.47 7.81 14.55
CA ILE A 146 -10.68 6.77 13.89
C ILE A 146 -11.32 5.37 14.02
N TYR A 147 -12.19 5.15 15.00
CA TYR A 147 -12.89 3.90 15.27
C TYR A 147 -14.37 3.91 14.84
N LYS A 148 -14.79 4.91 14.05
CA LYS A 148 -16.10 4.86 13.38
C LYS A 148 -16.19 3.58 12.54
N LEU A 149 -17.41 3.06 12.42
CA LEU A 149 -17.65 1.91 11.55
C LEU A 149 -17.28 2.28 10.11
N PRO A 150 -16.74 1.33 9.32
CA PRO A 150 -16.56 1.52 7.89
C PRO A 150 -17.90 1.87 7.24
N GLN A 151 -17.87 2.71 6.20
CA GLN A 151 -19.07 2.98 5.40
C GLN A 151 -19.47 1.75 4.56
N GLY A 152 -18.47 0.98 4.14
CA GLY A 152 -18.62 -0.24 3.36
C GLY A 152 -17.32 -1.04 3.32
N PHE A 153 -17.32 -2.03 2.45
CA PHE A 153 -16.22 -2.95 2.25
C PHE A 153 -15.90 -3.02 0.76
N VAL A 154 -14.62 -3.09 0.41
CA VAL A 154 -14.20 -3.44 -0.94
C VAL A 154 -14.50 -4.92 -1.15
N GLU A 155 -15.35 -5.22 -2.13
CA GLU A 155 -15.54 -6.59 -2.62
C GLU A 155 -14.36 -6.98 -3.48
N VAL A 156 -13.61 -7.98 -3.01
CA VAL A 156 -12.48 -8.55 -3.74
C VAL A 156 -12.97 -9.83 -4.39
N THR A 157 -12.75 -9.96 -5.69
CA THR A 157 -13.08 -11.13 -6.52
C THR A 157 -11.80 -11.72 -7.11
N GLU A 158 -11.88 -12.88 -7.75
CA GLU A 158 -10.71 -13.46 -8.44
C GLU A 158 -10.23 -12.57 -9.61
N GLU A 159 -11.13 -11.82 -10.23
CA GLU A 159 -10.83 -10.94 -11.35
C GLU A 159 -10.14 -9.64 -10.89
N ASN A 160 -10.54 -9.08 -9.74
CA ASN A 160 -10.07 -7.76 -9.30
C ASN A 160 -8.94 -7.80 -8.26
N ARG A 161 -8.64 -8.96 -7.64
CA ARG A 161 -7.63 -9.12 -6.58
C ARG A 161 -6.24 -8.59 -6.96
N GLY A 162 -5.90 -8.64 -8.25
CA GLY A 162 -4.62 -8.18 -8.79
C GLY A 162 -4.54 -6.67 -9.04
N ALA A 163 -5.63 -5.92 -8.89
CA ALA A 163 -5.68 -4.50 -9.17
C ALA A 163 -4.71 -3.71 -8.28
N LEU A 164 -4.01 -2.74 -8.86
CA LEU A 164 -3.14 -1.83 -8.13
C LEU A 164 -3.98 -0.88 -7.28
N VAL A 165 -3.62 -0.76 -6.01
CA VAL A 165 -4.18 0.24 -5.09
C VAL A 165 -3.23 1.42 -4.89
N SER A 166 -1.97 1.25 -5.26
CA SER A 166 -0.96 2.29 -5.48
C SER A 166 0.18 1.68 -6.32
N PRO A 167 1.20 2.42 -6.78
CA PRO A 167 2.15 1.90 -7.76
C PRO A 167 2.83 0.58 -7.39
N HIS A 168 3.18 0.41 -6.11
CA HIS A 168 3.93 -0.75 -5.64
C HIS A 168 3.08 -1.74 -4.85
N PHE A 169 1.76 -1.54 -4.78
CA PHE A 169 0.87 -2.37 -3.98
C PHE A 169 -0.42 -2.77 -4.71
N ARG A 170 -0.79 -4.05 -4.57
CA ARG A 170 -2.00 -4.68 -5.12
C ARG A 170 -3.02 -4.97 -4.04
N LEU A 171 -4.30 -4.95 -4.41
CA LEU A 171 -5.43 -5.15 -3.50
C LEU A 171 -5.31 -6.42 -2.66
N GLN A 172 -4.94 -7.55 -3.27
CA GLN A 172 -4.82 -8.84 -2.59
C GLN A 172 -3.82 -8.85 -1.43
N GLN A 173 -2.78 -8.01 -1.47
CA GLN A 173 -1.77 -7.96 -0.40
C GLN A 173 -2.37 -7.50 0.94
N PHE A 174 -3.51 -6.80 0.89
CA PHE A 174 -4.19 -6.32 2.09
C PHE A 174 -5.32 -7.25 2.56
N LEU A 175 -5.57 -8.37 1.89
CA LEU A 175 -6.63 -9.30 2.30
C LEU A 175 -6.35 -9.92 3.66
N CYS A 176 -7.43 -10.16 4.40
CA CYS A 176 -7.36 -10.90 5.65
C CYS A 176 -6.93 -12.35 5.38
N LYS A 177 -5.96 -12.85 6.16
CA LYS A 177 -5.43 -14.22 6.09
C LYS A 177 -6.42 -15.33 6.46
N GLN A 178 -7.65 -14.97 6.82
CA GLN A 178 -8.66 -15.98 7.10
C GLN A 178 -9.01 -16.77 5.84
N GLN A 179 -9.25 -18.06 6.04
CA GLN A 179 -9.71 -18.94 4.98
C GLN A 179 -11.11 -18.55 4.52
N GLY A 180 -11.42 -18.85 3.26
CA GLY A 180 -12.71 -18.56 2.63
C GLY A 180 -12.58 -18.43 1.12
N SER A 181 -13.65 -18.76 0.41
CA SER A 181 -13.78 -18.52 -1.05
C SER A 181 -13.99 -17.04 -1.34
N TYR A 182 -13.78 -16.65 -2.59
CA TYR A 182 -14.21 -15.35 -3.08
C TYR A 182 -15.74 -15.30 -3.26
N PRO A 183 -16.37 -14.11 -3.19
CA PRO A 183 -15.73 -12.83 -2.89
C PRO A 183 -15.27 -12.72 -1.43
N LYS A 184 -14.13 -12.06 -1.23
CA LYS A 184 -13.62 -11.65 0.08
C LYS A 184 -13.86 -10.15 0.24
N TYR A 185 -13.74 -9.67 1.48
CA TYR A 185 -14.01 -8.27 1.78
C TYR A 185 -12.92 -7.66 2.63
N LEU A 186 -12.55 -6.42 2.31
CA LEU A 186 -11.61 -5.66 3.10
C LEU A 186 -12.02 -4.20 3.28
N VAL A 187 -11.46 -3.59 4.31
CA VAL A 187 -11.46 -2.14 4.50
C VAL A 187 -10.03 -1.67 4.29
N LEU A 188 -9.84 -0.60 3.50
CA LEU A 188 -8.53 -0.02 3.22
C LEU A 188 -8.64 1.49 3.21
N ARG A 189 -7.70 2.18 3.88
CA ARG A 189 -7.66 3.64 3.93
C ARG A 189 -6.65 4.17 2.91
N PRO A 190 -7.02 5.12 2.03
CA PRO A 190 -6.08 5.74 1.09
C PRO A 190 -4.82 6.31 1.76
N LEU A 191 -4.97 6.91 2.96
CA LEU A 191 -3.84 7.45 3.71
C LEU A 191 -2.78 6.40 4.09
N LEU A 192 -3.17 5.14 4.31
CA LEU A 192 -2.22 4.05 4.54
C LEU A 192 -1.39 3.77 3.28
N LEU A 193 -2.03 3.76 2.11
CA LEU A 193 -1.35 3.53 0.84
C LEU A 193 -0.34 4.64 0.53
N LEU A 194 -0.75 5.90 0.70
CA LEU A 194 0.14 7.05 0.58
C LEU A 194 1.32 6.97 1.55
N LYS A 195 1.09 6.50 2.79
CA LYS A 195 2.17 6.29 3.77
C LYS A 195 3.14 5.22 3.30
N LEU A 196 2.64 4.07 2.82
CA LEU A 196 3.48 2.95 2.38
C LEU A 196 4.37 3.35 1.20
N GLU A 197 3.82 4.05 0.19
CA GLU A 197 4.60 4.58 -0.93
C GLU A 197 5.68 5.59 -0.48
N ALA A 198 5.34 6.48 0.46
CA ALA A 198 6.31 7.44 1.01
C ALA A 198 7.41 6.76 1.84
N LEU A 199 7.07 5.69 2.58
CA LEU A 199 8.05 4.90 3.32
C LEU A 199 8.97 4.11 2.39
N LEU A 200 8.42 3.54 1.31
CA LEU A 200 9.21 2.81 0.32
C LEU A 200 10.23 3.72 -0.38
N GLU A 201 9.82 4.94 -0.72
CA GLU A 201 10.72 5.96 -1.27
C GLU A 201 11.82 6.36 -0.27
N GLU A 202 11.48 6.52 1.02
CA GLU A 202 12.47 6.84 2.06
C GLU A 202 13.47 5.69 2.27
N VAL A 203 12.99 4.44 2.32
CA VAL A 203 13.85 3.25 2.48
C VAL A 203 14.87 3.15 1.34
N ASN A 204 14.44 3.35 0.10
CA ASN A 204 15.33 3.38 -1.06
C ASN A 204 16.32 4.56 -1.01
N LYS A 205 15.88 5.74 -0.56
CA LYS A 205 16.78 6.91 -0.34
C LYS A 205 17.87 6.65 0.71
N GLN A 206 17.61 5.76 1.66
CA GLN A 206 18.59 5.34 2.67
C GLN A 206 19.52 4.21 2.17
N GLY A 207 19.43 3.83 0.89
CA GLY A 207 20.30 2.83 0.27
C GLY A 207 19.83 1.39 0.43
N ILE A 208 18.61 1.16 0.92
CA ILE A 208 18.00 -0.17 1.00
C ILE A 208 17.12 -0.36 -0.23
N ALA A 209 17.60 -1.14 -1.20
CA ALA A 209 16.85 -1.40 -2.43
C ALA A 209 15.59 -2.24 -2.12
N ALA A 210 14.43 -1.70 -2.48
CA ALA A 210 13.15 -2.41 -2.35
C ALA A 210 12.15 -1.94 -3.41
N ASN A 211 11.57 -2.88 -4.14
CA ASN A 211 10.53 -2.62 -5.13
C ASN A 211 9.14 -2.56 -4.49
N SER A 212 8.95 -3.22 -3.35
CA SER A 212 7.73 -3.16 -2.55
C SER A 212 8.03 -3.50 -1.08
N PHE A 213 7.00 -3.43 -0.24
CA PHE A 213 7.02 -4.13 1.04
C PHE A 213 6.21 -5.42 0.94
N HIS A 214 6.72 -6.49 1.53
CA HIS A 214 5.88 -7.64 1.85
C HIS A 214 4.84 -7.23 2.89
N ILE A 215 3.56 -7.29 2.54
CA ILE A 215 2.46 -7.03 3.47
C ILE A 215 2.12 -8.32 4.21
N MET A 216 2.78 -8.54 5.35
CA MET A 216 2.56 -9.72 6.18
C MET A 216 1.13 -9.76 6.73
N SER A 217 0.55 -8.60 7.03
CA SER A 217 -0.85 -8.48 7.47
C SER A 217 -1.38 -7.10 7.13
N GLY A 218 -2.39 -7.04 6.25
CA GLY A 218 -3.16 -5.83 5.96
C GLY A 218 -4.44 -5.75 6.80
N TYR A 219 -5.60 -5.74 6.14
CA TYR A 219 -6.89 -5.73 6.82
C TYR A 219 -7.12 -7.04 7.59
N ARG A 220 -7.71 -6.93 8.79
CA ARG A 220 -8.20 -8.08 9.55
C ARG A 220 -9.69 -7.91 9.76
N THR A 221 -10.48 -8.94 9.47
CA THR A 221 -11.87 -8.93 9.91
C THR A 221 -11.92 -8.92 11.45
N PRO A 222 -12.94 -8.30 12.06
CA PRO A 222 -13.14 -8.40 13.50
C PRO A 222 -13.08 -9.84 14.02
N TYR A 223 -13.72 -10.78 13.30
CA TYR A 223 -13.67 -12.20 13.60
C TYR A 223 -12.25 -12.76 13.60
N TYR A 224 -11.48 -12.53 12.53
CA TYR A 224 -10.13 -13.07 12.43
C TYR A 224 -9.20 -12.46 13.48
N ASN A 225 -9.32 -11.15 13.73
CA ASN A 225 -8.53 -10.47 14.74
C ASN A 225 -8.76 -11.05 16.14
N GLU A 226 -10.00 -11.35 16.50
CA GLU A 226 -10.36 -12.04 17.74
C GLU A 226 -9.82 -13.48 17.76
N ALA A 227 -9.99 -14.23 16.66
CA ALA A 227 -9.58 -15.63 16.57
C ALA A 227 -8.07 -15.85 16.78
N ILE A 228 -7.24 -14.86 16.44
CA ILE A 228 -5.78 -14.89 16.67
C ILE A 228 -5.36 -14.22 17.99
N GLY A 229 -6.31 -13.94 18.89
CA GLY A 229 -6.05 -13.38 20.22
C GLY A 229 -5.53 -11.94 20.22
N ASN A 230 -5.76 -11.18 19.14
CA ASN A 230 -5.26 -9.81 19.03
C ASN A 230 -6.17 -8.79 19.76
N VAL A 231 -5.59 -7.64 20.09
CA VAL A 231 -6.33 -6.58 20.81
C VAL A 231 -7.53 -6.08 20.00
N LYS A 232 -8.63 -5.82 20.72
CA LYS A 232 -9.93 -5.41 20.16
C LYS A 232 -9.84 -4.17 19.27
N TYR A 233 -9.09 -3.15 19.69
CA TYR A 233 -9.00 -1.85 19.01
C TYR A 233 -7.80 -1.74 18.05
N SER A 234 -7.35 -2.87 17.51
CA SER A 234 -6.29 -2.94 16.50
C SER A 234 -6.66 -2.15 15.25
N ARG A 235 -5.73 -1.36 14.72
CA ARG A 235 -5.96 -0.53 13.52
C ARG A 235 -6.11 -1.34 12.23
N HIS A 236 -5.68 -2.60 12.21
CA HIS A 236 -5.94 -3.53 11.10
C HIS A 236 -7.43 -3.74 10.86
N VAL A 237 -8.24 -3.73 11.92
CA VAL A 237 -9.70 -3.93 11.84
C VAL A 237 -10.41 -2.77 11.14
N TRP A 238 -9.77 -1.59 11.05
CA TRP A 238 -10.30 -0.41 10.36
C TRP A 238 -9.50 -0.07 9.09
N GLY A 239 -8.73 -1.02 8.54
CA GLY A 239 -8.04 -0.86 7.26
C GLY A 239 -6.94 0.20 7.24
N GLY A 240 -6.47 0.60 8.42
CA GLY A 240 -5.53 1.72 8.59
C GLY A 240 -4.15 1.29 9.06
N ALA A 241 -3.83 0.00 9.03
CA ALA A 241 -2.55 -0.55 9.46
C ALA A 241 -2.05 -1.64 8.51
N ALA A 242 -0.72 -1.80 8.49
CA ALA A 242 -0.03 -2.88 7.82
C ALA A 242 1.15 -3.35 8.67
N ASP A 243 1.36 -4.66 8.70
CA ASP A 243 2.59 -5.27 9.19
C ASP A 243 3.45 -5.57 7.96
N ILE A 244 4.66 -5.00 7.91
CA ILE A 244 5.50 -4.94 6.72
C ILE A 244 6.93 -5.40 6.97
N PHE A 245 7.57 -5.92 5.93
CA PHE A 245 9.02 -6.15 5.87
C PHE A 245 9.51 -6.07 4.41
N ILE A 246 10.83 -6.05 4.22
CA ILE A 246 11.50 -6.07 2.91
C ILE A 246 11.93 -7.52 2.64
N ASP A 247 11.68 -8.01 1.45
CA ASP A 247 11.76 -9.41 1.02
C ASP A 247 12.11 -9.43 -0.47
N GLU A 248 13.35 -9.09 -0.78
CA GLU A 248 13.84 -8.90 -2.16
C GLU A 248 15.00 -9.84 -2.48
N ASN A 249 15.81 -10.26 -1.50
CA ASN A 249 17.03 -11.02 -1.76
C ASN A 249 17.35 -12.09 -0.69
N PRO A 250 16.84 -13.33 -0.86
CA PRO A 250 15.90 -13.78 -1.89
C PRO A 250 14.45 -13.44 -1.53
N VAL A 251 13.56 -13.41 -2.53
CA VAL A 251 12.12 -13.34 -2.30
C VAL A 251 11.62 -14.70 -1.76
N ASP A 252 11.52 -14.85 -0.45
CA ASP A 252 11.20 -16.12 0.22
C ASP A 252 10.13 -16.02 1.32
N ASN A 253 9.47 -14.86 1.45
CA ASN A 253 8.50 -14.54 2.51
C ASN A 253 9.12 -14.41 3.90
N MET A 254 10.42 -14.14 3.96
CA MET A 254 11.15 -13.77 5.16
C MET A 254 11.76 -12.37 4.98
N MET A 255 12.00 -11.68 6.08
CA MET A 255 12.67 -10.39 6.02
C MET A 255 14.12 -10.56 5.57
N ASP A 256 14.59 -9.67 4.69
CA ASP A 256 16.00 -9.58 4.32
C ASP A 256 16.89 -9.20 5.52
N ASP A 257 18.17 -9.57 5.45
CA ASP A 257 19.21 -9.18 6.41
C ASP A 257 19.60 -7.70 6.21
N LEU A 258 18.75 -6.80 6.73
CA LEU A 258 18.89 -5.36 6.54
C LEU A 258 20.09 -4.76 7.28
N ASN A 259 20.61 -5.44 8.31
CA ASN A 259 21.78 -4.96 9.05
C ASN A 259 23.10 -5.59 8.58
N GLY A 260 23.05 -6.60 7.71
CA GLY A 260 24.20 -7.25 7.11
C GLY A 260 25.00 -8.14 8.09
N ASP A 261 24.38 -8.62 9.17
CA ASP A 261 25.06 -9.46 10.19
C ASP A 261 24.96 -10.97 9.91
N GLY A 262 24.33 -11.34 8.79
CA GLY A 262 24.14 -12.71 8.34
C GLY A 262 23.00 -13.44 9.03
N LYS A 263 22.16 -12.77 9.83
CA LYS A 263 21.08 -13.41 10.61
C LYS A 263 19.78 -12.63 10.50
N ILE A 264 18.75 -13.28 9.97
CA ILE A 264 17.41 -12.70 9.93
C ILE A 264 16.76 -12.72 11.33
N ASN A 265 16.69 -11.56 11.97
CA ASN A 265 16.18 -11.38 13.32
C ASN A 265 15.61 -9.96 13.58
N TYR A 266 15.30 -9.67 14.84
CA TYR A 266 14.66 -8.41 15.25
C TYR A 266 15.52 -7.16 15.01
N ARG A 267 16.83 -7.33 14.78
CA ARG A 267 17.74 -6.24 14.42
C ARG A 267 17.50 -5.75 12.99
N ASP A 268 17.01 -6.61 12.09
CA ASP A 268 16.65 -6.22 10.72
C ASP A 268 15.38 -5.38 10.71
N SER A 269 14.34 -5.85 11.42
CA SER A 269 13.13 -5.06 11.60
C SER A 269 13.41 -3.75 12.33
N ARG A 270 14.44 -3.72 13.19
CA ARG A 270 14.89 -2.49 13.85
C ARG A 270 15.44 -1.44 12.86
N VAL A 271 16.15 -1.86 11.81
CA VAL A 271 16.63 -0.93 10.75
C VAL A 271 15.44 -0.19 10.13
N LEU A 272 14.43 -0.94 9.67
CA LEU A 272 13.22 -0.35 9.07
C LEU A 272 12.44 0.49 10.09
N TYR A 273 12.31 0.01 11.33
CA TYR A 273 11.67 0.77 12.41
C TYR A 273 12.35 2.13 12.63
N ASP A 274 13.68 2.17 12.73
CA ASP A 274 14.42 3.40 13.03
C ASP A 274 14.36 4.39 11.86
N ILE A 275 14.31 3.91 10.61
CA ILE A 275 14.03 4.76 9.44
C ILE A 275 12.67 5.44 9.62
N VAL A 276 11.62 4.69 9.93
CA VAL A 276 10.26 5.24 10.10
C VAL A 276 10.18 6.17 11.32
N ASP A 277 10.81 5.83 12.44
CA ASP A 277 10.78 6.66 13.66
C ASP A 277 11.46 8.02 13.46
N LYS A 278 12.56 8.08 12.69
CA LYS A 278 13.27 9.32 12.32
C LYS A 278 12.44 10.28 11.46
N LEU A 279 11.35 9.81 10.85
CA LEU A 279 10.44 10.68 10.09
C LEU A 279 9.50 11.50 10.98
N TYR A 280 9.30 11.09 12.24
CA TYR A 280 8.43 11.82 13.15
C TYR A 280 9.01 13.20 13.47
N GLY A 281 8.17 14.24 13.38
CA GLY A 281 8.59 15.65 13.50
C GLY A 281 8.97 16.31 12.18
N LYS A 282 9.10 15.56 11.08
CA LYS A 282 9.23 16.16 9.75
C LYS A 282 7.87 16.65 9.26
N LYS A 283 7.78 17.91 8.82
CA LYS A 283 6.54 18.56 8.37
C LYS A 283 5.77 17.75 7.33
N TRP A 284 6.47 17.17 6.36
CA TRP A 284 5.83 16.37 5.29
C TRP A 284 5.23 15.05 5.80
N TYR A 285 5.72 14.54 6.93
CA TYR A 285 5.29 13.27 7.53
C TYR A 285 4.18 13.42 8.58
N GLU A 286 3.90 14.65 9.04
CA GLU A 286 2.88 14.92 10.09
C GLU A 286 1.53 14.25 9.81
N ARG A 287 1.08 14.25 8.56
CA ARG A 287 -0.19 13.59 8.15
C ARG A 287 -0.17 12.07 8.25
N PHE A 288 1.00 11.44 8.23
CA PHE A 288 1.18 9.98 8.28
C PHE A 288 1.46 9.46 9.69
N VAL A 289 1.46 10.34 10.69
CA VAL A 289 1.69 9.99 12.09
C VAL A 289 0.74 8.89 12.53
N GLY A 290 1.29 7.88 13.20
CA GLY A 290 0.51 6.82 13.78
C GLY A 290 1.31 5.92 14.72
N GLY A 291 0.82 4.69 14.84
CA GLY A 291 1.49 3.59 15.50
C GLY A 291 2.68 3.08 14.70
N LEU A 292 3.73 2.72 15.43
CA LEU A 292 4.92 2.06 14.90
C LEU A 292 5.34 1.01 15.92
N GLY A 293 5.54 -0.24 15.49
CA GLY A 293 5.97 -1.31 16.38
C GLY A 293 7.03 -2.21 15.75
N ASN A 294 7.99 -2.64 16.56
CA ASN A 294 9.05 -3.58 16.16
C ASN A 294 8.72 -4.97 16.69
N TYR A 295 8.66 -5.97 15.82
CA TYR A 295 8.30 -7.33 16.22
C TYR A 295 9.40 -8.34 15.90
N LYS A 296 9.73 -9.14 16.91
CA LYS A 296 10.69 -10.24 16.80
C LYS A 296 10.08 -11.39 16.01
N LYS A 297 10.96 -12.22 15.46
CA LYS A 297 10.61 -13.54 14.91
C LYS A 297 9.94 -14.41 15.99
N THR A 298 8.93 -15.17 15.59
CA THR A 298 8.30 -16.23 16.39
C THR A 298 8.30 -17.55 15.62
N SER A 299 7.68 -18.59 16.17
CA SER A 299 7.43 -19.82 15.40
C SER A 299 6.41 -19.64 14.29
N GLN A 300 5.61 -18.56 14.31
CA GLN A 300 4.53 -18.33 13.35
C GLN A 300 4.91 -17.38 12.22
N HIS A 301 5.92 -16.52 12.42
CA HIS A 301 6.30 -15.49 11.45
C HIS A 301 7.75 -15.00 11.67
N GLY A 302 8.33 -14.41 10.62
CA GLY A 302 9.58 -13.66 10.67
C GLY A 302 9.51 -12.36 11.48
N PRO A 303 10.62 -11.61 11.63
CA PRO A 303 10.59 -10.27 12.17
C PRO A 303 9.84 -9.32 11.20
N PHE A 304 9.19 -8.29 11.72
CA PHE A 304 8.46 -7.32 10.90
C PHE A 304 8.26 -5.99 11.64
N VAL A 305 7.84 -4.96 10.90
CA VAL A 305 7.48 -3.66 11.43
C VAL A 305 5.99 -3.39 11.24
N HIS A 306 5.31 -3.02 12.31
CA HIS A 306 3.95 -2.52 12.24
C HIS A 306 3.94 -1.03 11.94
N VAL A 307 3.08 -0.60 11.00
CA VAL A 307 2.77 0.81 10.77
C VAL A 307 1.27 1.04 10.68
N ASP A 308 0.81 2.18 11.19
CA ASP A 308 -0.57 2.62 10.95
C ASP A 308 -0.72 4.14 10.80
N VAL A 309 -1.94 4.56 10.47
CA VAL A 309 -2.33 5.98 10.30
C VAL A 309 -3.40 6.40 11.32
N ARG A 310 -3.18 6.08 12.60
CA ARG A 310 -4.10 6.45 13.70
C ARG A 310 -4.11 7.93 14.05
N GLY A 311 -3.20 8.73 13.49
CA GLY A 311 -3.16 10.19 13.65
C GLY A 311 -2.49 10.68 14.93
N PHE A 312 -1.94 9.78 15.76
CA PHE A 312 -1.15 10.11 16.93
C PHE A 312 -0.02 9.11 17.12
N ARG A 313 1.11 9.58 17.69
CA ARG A 313 2.29 8.74 17.91
C ARG A 313 1.99 7.67 18.96
N ALA A 314 2.24 6.41 18.61
CA ALA A 314 2.21 5.29 19.54
C ALA A 314 3.38 4.34 19.20
N ARG A 315 4.01 3.76 20.22
CA ARG A 315 5.15 2.84 20.10
C ARG A 315 4.96 1.63 20.98
N TRP A 316 5.36 0.48 20.49
CA TRP A 316 5.34 -0.78 21.23
C TRP A 316 6.22 -1.82 20.51
N GLY A 317 6.37 -2.98 21.13
CA GLY A 317 7.34 -3.98 20.69
C GLY A 317 8.75 -3.65 21.15
N ASP A 318 9.65 -4.62 20.98
CA ASP A 318 11.04 -4.60 21.44
C ASP A 318 11.99 -4.89 20.28
#